data_AF-A0A0U1PU41-F1
#
_entry.id   AF-A0A0U1PU41-F1
#
_cell.length_a   1.000
_cell.length_b   1.000
_cell.length_c   1.000
_cell.angle_alpha   90.00
_cell.angle_beta   90.00
_cell.angle_gamma   90.00
#
_symmetry.space_group_name_H-M   'P 1'
#
loop_
_entity.id
_entity.type
_entity.pdbx_description
1 polymer ?
#
loop_
_entity_poly.entity_id
_entity_poly.type
_entity_poly.pdbx_seq_one_letter_code
_entity_poly.pdbx_strand_id
1 'polypeptide(L)'
;MVPSVETAALAGVRREDKSFATSHSFAGGTQDLLLVEDVVACLVAASDAKHHPNFVVMAGRESFIENEPVEASVDQIAAFIARYERYITVSAVPTARTAVSAADIGTLSISSVGHATHTTRSTVAAVSNTLQSITSSGTIAPLKEDLAPTAALFELQRLPQFLAEKNVVAQPRMHALRNLVLLGKFFARARTVRSRLFGDGCRRQGYDNAFLC
;
A
#
# COMPACT_ATOMS: atom_id res chain seq x y z
N MET A 1 13.87 -16.08 2.21
CA MET A 1 12.97 -14.97 2.62
C MET A 1 13.74 -13.68 2.89
N VAL A 2 14.66 -13.64 3.86
CA VAL A 2 15.37 -12.41 4.25
C VAL A 2 16.04 -11.67 3.09
N PRO A 3 16.88 -12.31 2.23
CA PRO A 3 17.51 -11.61 1.11
C PRO A 3 16.50 -10.99 0.13
N SER A 4 15.37 -11.67 -0.10
CA SER A 4 14.32 -11.20 -1.01
C SER A 4 13.61 -9.96 -0.45
N VAL A 5 13.30 -9.96 0.85
CA VAL A 5 12.67 -8.83 1.55
C VAL A 5 13.61 -7.64 1.62
N GLU A 6 14.88 -7.88 1.92
CA GLU A 6 15.92 -6.86 1.98
C GLU A 6 16.19 -6.21 0.61
N THR A 7 16.25 -7.02 -0.45
CA THR A 7 16.39 -6.53 -1.84
C THR A 7 15.19 -5.67 -2.26
N ALA A 8 14.00 -5.92 -1.70
CA ALA A 8 12.82 -5.09 -1.90
C ALA A 8 12.85 -3.78 -1.08
N ALA A 9 13.99 -3.43 -0.46
CA ALA A 9 14.20 -2.23 0.35
C ALA A 9 13.29 -2.14 1.59
N LEU A 10 12.83 -3.28 2.12
CA LEU A 10 12.13 -3.35 3.40
C LEU A 10 13.13 -3.33 4.56
N ALA A 11 12.75 -2.70 5.67
CA ALA A 11 13.65 -2.45 6.80
C ALA A 11 13.86 -3.66 7.72
N GLY A 12 13.04 -4.71 7.60
CA GLY A 12 13.12 -5.85 8.49
C GLY A 12 12.01 -6.88 8.30
N VAL A 13 12.06 -7.91 9.14
CA VAL A 13 11.07 -9.01 9.18
C VAL A 13 10.69 -9.34 10.62
N ARG A 14 9.46 -9.81 10.82
CA ARG A 14 8.98 -10.40 12.08
C ARG A 14 8.69 -11.88 11.87
N ARG A 15 9.21 -12.74 12.75
CA ARG A 15 8.92 -14.18 12.80
C ARG A 15 8.15 -14.51 14.07
N GLU A 16 6.93 -15.02 13.94
CA GLU A 16 6.15 -15.54 15.07
C GLU A 16 6.69 -16.88 15.56
N ASP A 17 6.39 -17.30 16.78
CA ASP A 17 6.72 -18.61 17.36
C ASP A 17 5.70 -19.71 16.98
N LYS A 18 4.73 -19.41 16.10
CA LYS A 18 3.78 -20.40 15.58
C LYS A 18 4.39 -21.33 14.54
N SER A 19 3.89 -22.57 14.51
CA SER A 19 4.11 -23.49 13.40
C SER A 19 3.44 -22.98 12.12
N PHE A 20 3.88 -23.53 10.98
CA PHE A 20 3.26 -23.28 9.68
C PHE A 20 2.37 -24.47 9.31
N ALA A 21 1.18 -24.31 8.72
CA ALA A 21 0.54 -23.06 8.30
C ALA A 21 -0.03 -22.25 9.48
N THR A 22 0.19 -20.93 9.44
CA THR A 22 -0.09 -20.07 10.60
C THR A 22 -1.58 -19.84 10.82
N SER A 23 -2.08 -20.20 12.01
CA SER A 23 -3.41 -19.81 12.49
C SER A 23 -3.45 -18.33 12.90
N HIS A 24 -4.56 -17.67 12.60
CA HIS A 24 -4.74 -16.27 13.03
C HIS A 24 -4.87 -16.19 14.56
N SER A 25 -4.22 -15.21 15.20
CA SER A 25 -4.27 -15.00 16.65
C SER A 25 -5.68 -14.86 17.25
N PHE A 26 -6.70 -14.56 16.43
CA PHE A 26 -8.11 -14.48 16.84
C PHE A 26 -8.93 -15.75 16.54
N ALA A 27 -8.33 -16.80 15.99
CA ALA A 27 -9.05 -18.00 15.58
C ALA A 27 -9.67 -18.79 16.76
N GLY A 28 -9.28 -18.46 18.00
CA GLY A 28 -9.68 -19.21 19.20
C GLY A 28 -9.05 -20.61 19.25
N GLY A 29 -9.07 -21.23 20.43
CA GLY A 29 -8.51 -22.57 20.64
C GLY A 29 -6.98 -22.61 20.77
N THR A 30 -6.47 -23.83 20.94
CA THR A 30 -5.04 -24.13 21.09
C THR A 30 -4.29 -23.83 19.79
N GLN A 31 -3.09 -23.27 19.93
CA GLN A 31 -2.22 -22.92 18.81
C GLN A 31 -0.99 -23.82 18.82
N ASP A 32 -0.60 -24.32 17.66
CA ASP A 32 0.61 -25.11 17.53
C ASP A 32 1.83 -24.18 17.55
N LEU A 33 2.49 -24.15 18.70
CA LEU A 33 3.73 -23.38 18.90
C LEU A 33 4.96 -24.23 18.58
N LEU A 34 6.00 -23.56 18.08
CA LEU A 34 7.31 -24.15 17.87
C LEU A 34 8.07 -24.28 19.19
N LEU A 35 8.99 -25.23 19.21
CA LEU A 35 9.97 -25.33 20.28
C LEU A 35 10.89 -24.12 20.27
N VAL A 36 11.43 -23.77 21.44
CA VAL A 36 12.27 -22.57 21.61
C VAL A 36 13.52 -22.67 20.73
N GLU A 37 14.13 -23.85 20.67
CA GLU A 37 15.28 -24.15 19.83
C GLU A 37 15.01 -23.88 18.35
N ASP A 38 13.82 -24.20 17.84
CA ASP A 38 13.44 -23.99 16.45
C ASP A 38 13.26 -22.50 16.15
N VAL A 39 12.68 -21.75 17.10
CA VAL A 39 12.55 -20.29 16.99
C VAL A 39 13.93 -19.64 16.99
N VAL A 40 14.82 -20.03 17.91
CA VAL A 40 16.20 -19.51 17.97
C VAL A 40 16.96 -19.84 16.69
N ALA A 41 16.87 -21.07 16.19
CA ALA A 41 17.50 -21.46 14.94
C ALA A 41 17.00 -20.62 13.75
N CYS A 42 15.70 -20.32 13.69
CA CYS A 42 15.13 -19.43 12.67
C CYS A 42 15.67 -18.00 12.78
N LEU A 43 15.78 -17.45 14.00
CA LEU A 43 16.28 -16.09 14.23
C LEU A 43 17.76 -15.97 13.86
N VAL A 44 18.59 -16.96 14.22
CA VAL A 44 20.00 -17.02 13.83
C VAL A 44 20.14 -17.10 12.32
N ALA A 45 19.42 -18.02 11.67
CA ALA A 45 19.45 -18.15 10.21
C ALA A 45 18.97 -16.86 9.50
N ALA A 46 17.98 -16.17 10.05
CA ALA A 46 17.53 -14.87 9.53
C ALA A 46 18.57 -13.76 9.74
N SER A 47 19.26 -13.76 10.88
CA SER A 47 20.34 -12.82 11.17
C SER A 47 21.55 -13.03 10.26
N ASP A 48 21.95 -14.28 10.02
CA ASP A 48 23.08 -14.63 9.15
C ASP A 48 22.81 -14.34 7.68
N ALA A 49 21.54 -14.40 7.27
CA ALA A 49 21.12 -14.17 5.88
C ALA A 49 20.98 -12.68 5.49
N LYS A 50 21.05 -11.75 6.44
CA LYS A 50 20.93 -10.30 6.15
C LYS A 50 22.27 -9.74 5.65
N HIS A 51 22.24 -8.82 4.70
CA HIS A 51 23.44 -8.18 4.16
C HIS A 51 23.70 -6.81 4.79
N HIS A 52 22.64 -6.07 5.09
CA HIS A 52 22.71 -4.71 5.60
C HIS A 52 22.78 -4.73 7.14
N PRO A 53 23.70 -3.94 7.75
CA PRO A 53 23.83 -3.90 9.21
C PRO A 53 22.54 -3.46 9.91
N ASN A 54 21.79 -2.54 9.29
CA ASN A 54 20.56 -1.96 9.87
C ASN A 54 19.28 -2.77 9.60
N PHE A 55 19.35 -3.91 8.90
CA PHE A 55 18.16 -4.75 8.69
C PHE A 55 17.75 -5.43 10.00
N VAL A 56 16.49 -5.28 10.40
CA VAL A 56 15.99 -5.74 11.71
C VAL A 56 15.29 -7.09 11.61
N VAL A 57 15.68 -8.04 12.45
CA VAL A 57 14.97 -9.30 12.65
C VAL A 57 14.25 -9.25 14.00
N MET A 58 12.93 -9.36 13.98
CA MET A 58 12.08 -9.31 15.17
C MET A 58 11.46 -10.66 15.46
N ALA A 59 11.47 -11.07 16.73
CA ALA A 59 10.70 -12.21 17.20
C ALA A 59 9.30 -11.73 17.64
N GLY A 60 8.25 -12.35 17.10
CA GLY A 60 6.89 -12.24 17.58
C GLY A 60 6.57 -13.42 18.49
N ARG A 61 6.02 -13.15 19.68
CA ARG A 61 5.72 -14.19 20.66
C ARG A 61 4.22 -14.29 20.87
N GLU A 62 3.63 -15.37 20.38
CA GLU A 62 2.19 -15.66 20.42
C GLU A 62 1.84 -16.59 21.58
N SER A 63 2.82 -17.26 22.20
CA SER A 63 2.66 -18.02 23.47
C SER A 63 2.01 -17.21 24.61
N PHE A 64 2.04 -15.88 24.56
CA PHE A 64 1.36 -15.01 25.51
C PHE A 64 -0.12 -14.74 25.18
N ILE A 65 -0.57 -15.02 23.97
CA ILE A 65 -1.97 -14.83 23.54
C ILE A 65 -2.79 -16.08 23.87
N GLU A 66 -2.16 -17.26 23.87
CA GLU A 66 -2.83 -18.55 24.06
C GLU A 66 -3.30 -18.82 25.50
N ASN A 67 -2.60 -18.30 26.51
CA ASN A 67 -2.82 -18.67 27.92
C ASN A 67 -3.23 -17.52 28.85
N GLU A 68 -3.44 -16.30 28.34
CA GLU A 68 -3.82 -15.13 29.15
C GLU A 68 -5.23 -14.65 28.75
N PRO A 69 -6.08 -14.26 29.72
CA PRO A 69 -7.38 -13.67 29.42
C PRO A 69 -7.23 -12.44 28.51
N VAL A 70 -8.22 -12.21 27.65
CA VAL A 70 -8.20 -11.27 26.52
C VAL A 70 -7.93 -9.80 26.94
N GLU A 71 -8.03 -9.48 28.22
CA GLU A 71 -7.81 -8.17 28.83
C GLU A 71 -6.41 -8.05 29.44
N ALA A 72 -5.36 -8.00 28.61
CA ALA A 72 -4.04 -7.65 29.15
C ALA A 72 -3.97 -6.16 29.48
N SER A 73 -3.94 -5.83 30.78
CA SER A 73 -3.77 -4.46 31.25
C SER A 73 -2.37 -3.94 30.93
N VAL A 74 -2.21 -2.61 30.95
CA VAL A 74 -0.89 -1.95 30.87
C VAL A 74 0.09 -2.54 31.88
N ASP A 75 -0.39 -2.96 33.06
CA ASP A 75 0.43 -3.58 34.10
C ASP A 75 1.04 -4.92 33.69
N GLN A 76 0.32 -5.72 32.89
CA GLN A 76 0.87 -6.98 32.38
C GLN A 76 2.00 -6.73 31.37
N ILE A 77 1.84 -5.73 30.49
CA ILE A 77 2.88 -5.29 29.55
C ILE A 77 4.10 -4.77 30.33
N ALA A 78 3.87 -3.96 31.37
CA ALA A 78 4.92 -3.46 32.25
C ALA A 78 5.66 -4.61 32.96
N ALA A 79 4.92 -5.57 33.51
CA ALA A 79 5.49 -6.73 34.19
C ALA A 79 6.28 -7.66 33.25
N PHE A 80 5.90 -7.72 31.97
CA PHE A 80 6.70 -8.39 30.94
C PHE A 80 8.01 -7.65 30.72
N ILE A 81 7.95 -6.36 30.41
CA ILE A 81 9.14 -5.54 30.12
C ILE A 81 10.12 -5.56 31.31
N ALA A 82 9.62 -5.50 32.55
CA ALA A 82 10.43 -5.54 33.76
C ALA A 82 11.23 -6.85 33.94
N ARG A 83 10.82 -7.95 33.28
CA ARG A 83 11.53 -9.25 33.34
C ARG A 83 12.69 -9.36 32.37
N TYR A 84 12.82 -8.46 31.40
CA TYR A 84 13.88 -8.50 30.40
C TYR A 84 14.91 -7.42 30.69
N GLU A 85 16.16 -7.83 30.94
CA GLU A 85 17.27 -6.89 31.03
C GLU A 85 17.57 -6.22 29.67
N ARG A 86 18.18 -5.04 29.75
CA ARG A 86 18.30 -3.94 28.75
C ARG A 86 18.85 -4.26 27.34
N TYR A 87 19.00 -5.52 26.95
CA TYR A 87 19.63 -5.90 25.67
C TYR A 87 18.62 -6.16 24.53
N ILE A 88 17.31 -6.15 24.82
CA ILE A 88 16.28 -6.44 23.82
C ILE A 88 15.30 -5.26 23.73
N THR A 89 15.10 -4.79 22.51
CA THR A 89 14.14 -3.75 22.17
C THR A 89 12.73 -4.35 22.03
N VAL A 90 11.75 -3.83 22.79
CA VAL A 90 10.37 -4.36 22.81
C VAL A 90 9.44 -3.53 21.94
N SER A 91 8.72 -4.18 21.03
CA SER A 91 7.66 -3.58 20.21
C SER A 91 6.30 -4.15 20.60
N ALA A 92 5.28 -3.28 20.71
CA ALA A 92 3.93 -3.68 21.09
C ALA A 92 2.93 -3.43 19.96
N VAL A 93 1.94 -4.32 19.80
CA VAL A 93 0.87 -4.18 18.78
C VAL A 93 -0.49 -4.27 19.50
N PRO A 94 -1.05 -3.14 19.96
CA PRO A 94 -2.25 -3.12 20.81
C PRO A 94 -3.57 -3.23 20.01
N THR A 95 -3.64 -4.06 18.97
CA THR A 95 -4.79 -4.09 18.04
C THR A 95 -6.11 -4.53 18.67
N ALA A 96 -6.05 -5.47 19.61
CA ALA A 96 -7.21 -5.95 20.37
C ALA A 96 -7.37 -5.21 21.71
N ARG A 97 -6.37 -4.43 22.11
CA ARG A 97 -6.16 -4.00 23.51
C ARG A 97 -5.85 -2.50 23.52
N THR A 98 -6.90 -1.69 23.44
CA THR A 98 -6.89 -0.24 23.22
C THR A 98 -6.34 0.60 24.38
N ALA A 99 -5.64 0.01 25.35
CA ALA A 99 -5.24 0.68 26.58
C ALA A 99 -3.85 1.32 26.56
N VAL A 100 -3.03 1.12 25.51
CA VAL A 100 -1.69 1.72 25.43
C VAL A 100 -1.77 3.09 24.76
N SER A 101 -1.67 4.15 25.56
CA SER A 101 -1.54 5.52 25.07
C SER A 101 -0.11 5.85 24.64
N ALA A 102 0.07 6.93 23.88
CA ALA A 102 1.41 7.41 23.55
C ALA A 102 2.26 7.76 24.78
N ALA A 103 1.61 8.13 25.90
CA ALA A 103 2.29 8.41 27.17
C ALA A 103 2.80 7.13 27.85
N ASP A 104 2.10 6.01 27.68
CA ASP A 104 2.51 4.70 28.21
C ASP A 104 3.75 4.16 27.47
N ILE A 105 3.92 4.50 26.18
CA ILE A 105 5.09 4.11 25.39
C ILE A 105 6.39 4.70 25.96
N GLY A 106 6.35 5.90 26.52
CA GLY A 106 7.54 6.55 27.09
C GLY A 106 7.91 6.04 28.49
N THR A 107 6.92 5.55 29.24
CA THR A 107 7.11 5.06 30.63
C THR A 107 7.45 3.58 30.68
N LEU A 108 6.84 2.80 29.80
CA LEU A 108 7.19 1.41 29.52
C LEU A 108 8.39 1.45 28.57
N SER A 109 9.43 0.63 28.74
CA SER A 109 10.58 0.60 27.82
C SER A 109 10.23 -0.04 26.45
N ILE A 110 9.18 0.47 25.79
CA ILE A 110 8.67 0.09 24.48
C ILE A 110 9.28 1.05 23.46
N SER A 111 9.92 0.51 22.41
CA SER A 111 10.56 1.34 21.39
C SER A 111 9.63 1.72 20.23
N SER A 112 8.55 0.97 20.04
CA SER A 112 7.64 1.15 18.92
C SER A 112 6.27 0.54 19.17
N VAL A 113 5.24 1.16 18.60
CA VAL A 113 3.87 0.67 18.63
C VAL A 113 3.34 0.46 17.21
N GLY A 114 2.80 -0.72 16.94
CA GLY A 114 2.16 -1.05 15.68
C GLY A 114 0.64 -0.90 15.74
N HIS A 115 0.08 0.02 14.95
CA HIS A 115 -1.37 0.08 14.73
C HIS A 115 -1.77 -0.86 13.60
N ALA A 116 -1.90 -2.16 13.90
CA ALA A 116 -2.33 -3.12 12.89
C ALA A 116 -3.80 -2.92 12.50
N THR A 117 -4.17 -3.22 11.24
CA THR A 117 -5.54 -3.28 10.69
C THR A 117 -6.47 -2.05 10.81
N HIS A 118 -6.16 -1.00 11.58
CA HIS A 118 -7.01 0.17 11.79
C HIS A 118 -7.31 0.91 10.48
N THR A 119 -6.30 1.13 9.64
CA THR A 119 -6.47 1.75 8.31
C THR A 119 -7.36 0.91 7.40
N THR A 120 -7.24 -0.42 7.47
CA THR A 120 -8.12 -1.32 6.71
C THR A 120 -9.56 -1.23 7.22
N ARG A 121 -9.76 -1.25 8.54
CA ARG A 121 -11.08 -1.11 9.17
C ARG A 121 -11.74 0.23 8.83
N SER A 122 -10.98 1.33 8.88
CA SER A 122 -11.48 2.66 8.50
C SER A 122 -11.82 2.71 7.01
N THR A 123 -11.02 2.07 6.15
CA THR A 123 -11.28 1.99 4.71
C THR A 123 -12.57 1.23 4.42
N VAL A 124 -12.78 0.08 5.05
CA VAL A 124 -14.01 -0.71 4.89
C VAL A 124 -15.23 0.13 5.28
N ALA A 125 -15.19 0.80 6.44
CA ALA A 125 -16.30 1.65 6.87
C ALA A 125 -16.57 2.81 5.88
N ALA A 126 -15.53 3.53 5.45
CA ALA A 126 -15.66 4.65 4.53
C ALA A 126 -16.22 4.22 3.16
N VAL A 127 -15.72 3.11 2.62
CA VAL A 127 -16.19 2.55 1.34
C VAL A 127 -17.64 2.08 1.46
N SER A 128 -17.99 1.36 2.53
CA SER A 128 -19.37 0.91 2.78
C SER A 128 -20.35 2.09 2.86
N ASN A 129 -20.02 3.14 3.61
CA ASN A 129 -20.86 4.34 3.73
C ASN A 129 -21.03 5.07 2.40
N THR A 130 -19.93 5.19 1.64
CA THR A 130 -19.93 5.82 0.30
C THR A 130 -20.88 5.07 -0.64
N LEU A 131 -20.75 3.76 -0.73
CA LEU A 131 -21.59 2.93 -1.59
C LEU A 131 -23.06 2.99 -1.16
N GLN A 132 -23.34 2.91 0.15
CA GLN A 132 -24.70 3.02 0.67
C GLN A 132 -25.35 4.36 0.29
N SER A 133 -24.65 5.48 0.46
CA SER A 133 -25.15 6.81 0.09
C SER A 133 -25.46 6.90 -1.42
N ILE A 134 -24.57 6.39 -2.28
CA ILE A 134 -24.78 6.39 -3.73
C ILE A 134 -26.00 5.54 -4.10
N THR A 135 -26.12 4.33 -3.54
CA THR A 135 -27.24 3.43 -3.83
C THR A 135 -28.57 3.99 -3.33
N SER A 136 -28.59 4.66 -2.16
CA SER A 136 -29.83 5.23 -1.59
C SER A 136 -30.26 6.55 -2.25
N SER A 137 -29.32 7.40 -2.67
CA SER A 137 -29.63 8.72 -3.24
C SER A 137 -29.63 8.76 -4.77
N GLY A 138 -29.02 7.77 -5.44
CA GLY A 138 -28.84 7.74 -6.90
C GLY A 138 -27.82 8.76 -7.43
N THR A 139 -27.07 9.44 -6.55
CA THR A 139 -26.11 10.49 -6.91
C THR A 139 -24.96 10.56 -5.90
N ILE A 140 -23.91 11.32 -6.22
CA ILE A 140 -22.78 11.60 -5.33
C ILE A 140 -22.94 12.90 -4.55
N ALA A 141 -24.00 13.67 -4.80
CA ALA A 141 -24.20 14.99 -4.20
C ALA A 141 -24.10 15.03 -2.65
N PRO A 142 -24.63 14.04 -1.90
CA PRO A 142 -24.50 14.01 -0.43
C PRO A 142 -23.07 13.82 0.07
N LEU A 143 -22.17 13.29 -0.76
CA LEU A 143 -20.81 12.89 -0.36
C LEU A 143 -19.74 13.95 -0.68
N LYS A 144 -20.14 15.11 -1.21
CA LYS A 144 -19.21 16.10 -1.76
C LYS A 144 -18.18 16.60 -0.73
N GLU A 145 -18.56 16.68 0.53
CA GLU A 145 -17.68 17.11 1.62
C GLU A 145 -16.94 15.94 2.29
N ASP A 146 -17.44 14.72 2.15
CA ASP A 146 -16.86 13.51 2.77
C ASP A 146 -15.77 12.85 1.91
N LEU A 147 -15.75 13.10 0.61
CA LEU A 147 -14.76 12.53 -0.31
C LEU A 147 -13.50 13.37 -0.38
N ALA A 148 -12.35 12.68 -0.41
CA ALA A 148 -11.08 13.32 -0.72
C ALA A 148 -11.16 14.01 -2.09
N PRO A 149 -10.70 15.28 -2.21
CA PRO A 149 -10.74 15.99 -3.48
C PRO A 149 -9.81 15.30 -4.50
N THR A 150 -10.16 15.37 -5.79
CA THR A 150 -9.32 14.80 -6.87
C THR A 150 -7.88 15.30 -6.84
N ALA A 151 -7.67 16.55 -6.43
CA ALA A 151 -6.34 17.12 -6.26
C ALA A 151 -5.47 16.31 -5.27
N ALA A 152 -6.04 15.79 -4.18
CA ALA A 152 -5.32 14.95 -3.24
C ALA A 152 -4.85 13.63 -3.88
N LEU A 153 -5.63 13.06 -4.82
CA LEU A 153 -5.20 11.87 -5.58
C LEU A 153 -4.01 12.19 -6.47
N PHE A 154 -4.01 13.35 -7.13
CA PHE A 154 -2.89 13.78 -7.96
C PHE A 154 -1.60 13.99 -7.17
N GLU A 155 -1.71 14.57 -5.97
CA GLU A 155 -0.57 14.71 -5.06
C GLU A 155 -0.04 13.35 -4.59
N LEU A 156 -0.92 12.42 -4.19
CA LEU A 156 -0.52 11.06 -3.79
C LEU A 156 0.18 10.30 -4.93
N GLN A 157 -0.23 10.54 -6.17
CA GLN A 157 0.37 9.97 -7.38
C GLN A 157 1.67 10.68 -7.79
N ARG A 158 2.05 11.77 -7.12
CA ARG A 158 3.19 12.63 -7.49
C ARG A 158 3.07 13.19 -8.92
N LEU A 159 1.85 13.53 -9.33
CA LEU A 159 1.57 14.05 -10.67
C LEU A 159 2.33 15.37 -10.97
N PRO A 160 2.46 16.34 -10.03
CA PRO A 160 3.24 17.55 -10.30
C PRO A 160 4.71 17.25 -10.63
N GLN A 161 5.34 16.34 -9.87
CA GLN A 161 6.72 15.91 -10.09
C GLN A 161 6.87 15.22 -11.45
N PHE A 162 5.95 14.28 -11.75
CA PHE A 162 5.93 13.58 -13.04
C PHE A 162 5.84 14.56 -14.22
N LEU A 163 4.98 15.58 -14.15
CA LEU A 163 4.84 16.57 -15.21
C LEU A 163 6.08 17.48 -15.34
N ALA A 164 6.71 17.85 -14.23
CA ALA A 164 7.95 18.63 -14.24
C ALA A 164 9.10 17.86 -14.91
N GLU A 165 9.24 16.58 -14.62
CA GLU A 165 10.28 15.71 -15.20
C GLU A 165 9.99 15.36 -16.67
N LYS A 166 8.72 15.17 -17.04
CA LYS A 166 8.32 14.91 -18.43
C LYS A 166 8.78 16.02 -19.38
N ASN A 167 8.74 17.28 -18.95
CA ASN A 167 9.20 18.41 -19.77
C ASN A 167 10.73 18.43 -19.98
N VAL A 168 11.49 17.69 -19.16
CA VAL A 168 12.94 17.51 -19.31
C VAL A 168 13.26 16.36 -20.28
N VAL A 169 12.51 15.26 -20.21
CA VAL A 169 12.72 14.07 -21.06
C VAL A 169 12.09 14.20 -22.45
N ALA A 170 10.98 14.95 -22.58
CA ALA A 170 10.22 15.08 -23.82
C ALA A 170 10.80 16.09 -24.82
N GLN A 171 12.03 16.62 -24.63
CA GLN A 171 12.70 17.37 -25.70
C GLN A 171 13.06 16.40 -26.83
N PRO A 172 12.40 16.48 -28.01
CA PRO A 172 12.71 15.55 -29.09
C PRO A 172 14.07 15.93 -29.66
N ARG A 173 15.02 14.98 -29.72
CA ARG A 173 16.08 15.06 -30.73
C ARG A 173 15.39 15.01 -32.09
N MET A 174 15.17 16.16 -32.70
CA MET A 174 14.62 16.26 -34.05
C MET A 174 15.63 15.67 -35.04
N HIS A 175 15.55 14.38 -35.32
CA HIS A 175 15.98 13.87 -36.61
C HIS A 175 14.92 14.23 -37.64
N ALA A 176 15.35 14.86 -38.73
CA ALA A 176 14.49 15.30 -39.82
C ALA A 176 13.83 14.09 -40.51
N LEU A 177 12.71 13.61 -39.96
CA LEU A 177 11.90 12.56 -40.55
C LEU A 177 11.07 13.19 -41.68
N ARG A 178 11.50 12.98 -42.93
CA ARG A 178 10.82 13.52 -44.12
C ARG A 178 9.51 12.81 -44.49
N ASN A 179 9.19 11.65 -43.90
CA ASN A 179 8.04 10.83 -44.28
C ASN A 179 7.34 10.20 -43.06
N LEU A 180 6.68 10.98 -42.21
CA LEU A 180 5.82 10.45 -41.14
C LEU A 180 4.38 10.97 -41.32
N VAL A 181 3.44 10.08 -41.60
CA VAL A 181 2.00 10.34 -41.60
C VAL A 181 1.43 9.78 -40.30
N LEU A 182 0.97 10.67 -39.41
CA LEU A 182 0.23 10.31 -38.20
C LEU A 182 -1.27 10.42 -38.48
N LEU A 183 -1.99 9.29 -38.40
CA LEU A 183 -3.45 9.27 -38.42
C LEU A 183 -3.97 9.24 -36.99
N GLY A 184 -4.51 10.37 -36.53
CA GLY A 184 -5.27 10.48 -35.28
C GLY A 184 -6.63 11.13 -35.55
N LYS A 185 -7.69 10.66 -34.88
CA LYS A 185 -9.03 11.27 -34.93
C LYS A 185 -8.97 12.69 -34.32
N PHE A 186 -8.89 13.70 -35.17
CA PHE A 186 -9.03 15.10 -34.78
C PHE A 186 -10.48 15.56 -34.97
N PHE A 187 -11.14 15.98 -33.90
CA PHE A 187 -12.34 16.80 -33.99
C PHE A 187 -11.95 18.21 -34.47
N ALA A 188 -12.52 18.57 -35.61
CA ALA A 188 -12.42 19.77 -36.44
C ALA A 188 -11.94 21.10 -35.82
N ARG A 189 -10.95 21.73 -36.49
CA ARG A 189 -11.17 22.94 -37.31
C ARG A 189 -9.97 23.18 -38.25
N ALA A 190 -9.95 22.48 -39.38
CA ALA A 190 -8.93 22.70 -40.41
C ALA A 190 -9.28 23.94 -41.25
N ARG A 191 -8.41 24.97 -41.21
CA ARG A 191 -8.34 25.97 -42.28
C ARG A 191 -7.57 25.35 -43.44
N THR A 192 -8.19 25.42 -44.62
CA THR A 192 -7.70 24.90 -45.89
C THR A 192 -6.33 25.47 -46.24
N VAL A 193 -5.28 24.63 -46.22
CA VAL A 193 -4.05 24.87 -47.01
C VAL A 193 -4.21 24.05 -48.28
N ARG A 194 -4.44 24.72 -49.42
CA ARG A 194 -4.57 24.08 -50.73
C ARG A 194 -3.25 23.46 -51.15
N SER A 195 -3.24 22.14 -51.34
CA SER A 195 -2.21 21.37 -52.02
C SER A 195 -2.19 21.70 -53.52
N ARG A 196 -1.05 22.20 -54.02
CA ARG A 196 -0.65 21.96 -55.42
C ARG A 196 0.29 20.76 -55.37
N LEU A 197 -0.19 19.60 -55.80
CA LEU A 197 0.57 18.43 -56.26
C LEU A 197 -0.49 17.34 -56.48
N PHE A 198 -0.49 16.76 -57.68
CA PHE A 198 -1.44 15.79 -58.24
C PHE A 198 -2.63 16.40 -59.00
N GLY A 199 -2.53 16.23 -60.33
CA GLY A 199 -3.40 16.77 -61.35
C GLY A 199 -4.69 15.98 -61.55
N ASP A 200 -5.51 16.56 -62.41
CA ASP A 200 -6.88 16.17 -62.74
C ASP A 200 -7.01 14.71 -63.17
N GLY A 201 -7.95 14.00 -62.52
CA GLY A 201 -8.48 12.76 -63.07
C GLY A 201 -8.79 11.69 -62.02
N CYS A 202 -9.95 11.77 -61.37
CA CYS A 202 -10.90 10.66 -61.37
C CYS A 202 -12.21 11.02 -60.65
N ARG A 203 -13.29 10.44 -61.15
CA ARG A 203 -14.69 10.89 -61.03
C ARG A 203 -15.29 10.62 -59.65
N ARG A 204 -16.25 11.48 -59.29
CA ARG A 204 -17.26 11.24 -58.25
C ARG A 204 -18.15 10.06 -58.66
N GLN A 205 -18.28 9.07 -57.77
CA GLN A 205 -19.48 8.23 -57.67
C GLN A 205 -19.90 8.27 -56.20
N GLY A 206 -21.11 8.77 -55.97
CA GLY A 206 -21.70 8.86 -54.64
C GLY A 206 -22.27 7.53 -54.19
N TYR A 207 -22.47 7.40 -52.88
CA TYR A 207 -23.64 6.75 -52.31
C TYR A 207 -24.01 7.44 -50.99
N ASP A 208 -25.30 7.68 -50.87
CA ASP A 208 -26.06 8.28 -49.79
C ASP A 208 -26.08 7.44 -48.50
N ASN A 209 -26.33 8.15 -47.40
CA ASN A 209 -27.13 7.77 -46.22
C ASN A 209 -26.81 6.47 -45.45
N ALA A 210 -26.54 6.62 -44.14
CA ALA A 210 -27.53 6.33 -43.10
C ALA A 210 -26.91 6.49 -41.69
N PHE A 211 -27.53 7.37 -40.89
CA PHE A 211 -27.55 7.28 -39.44
C PHE A 211 -28.31 6.00 -39.02
N LEU A 212 -27.80 5.24 -38.06
CA LEU A 212 -28.57 4.52 -37.02
C LEU A 212 -27.63 3.79 -36.04
N CYS A 213 -27.93 3.99 -34.74
CA CYS A 213 -27.36 3.42 -33.51
C CYS A 213 -26.00 3.95 -33.02
#